data_AF-A0A1G9JHI3-F1
#
_entry.id   AF-A0A1G9JHI3-F1
#
_cell.length_a   1.000
_cell.length_b   1.000
_cell.length_c   1.000
_cell.angle_alpha   90.00
_cell.angle_beta   90.00
_cell.angle_gamma   90.00
#
_symmetry.space_group_name_H-M   'P 1'
#
loop_
_entity.id
_entity.type
_entity.pdbx_description
1 polymer ?
#
loop_
_entity_poly.entity_id
_entity_poly.type
_entity_poly.pdbx_seq_one_letter_code
_entity_poly.pdbx_strand_id
1 'polypeptide(L)'
;METKPSEDATSEIADDIENMYGLHQDHRRVTAALQVALLAVLDTIDDKFPGMRQIVIADMREAAEKERAFMRMRREADPAANITDDDIEDEMEPLEDLIFKLERRMITD
;
A
#
# COMPACT_ATOMS: atom_id res chain seq x y z
N MET A 1 -17.65 -28.75 21.42
CA MET A 1 -16.27 -29.04 20.95
C MET A 1 -15.68 -27.71 20.55
N GLU A 2 -14.84 -27.12 21.40
CA GLU A 2 -14.09 -25.91 21.07
C GLU A 2 -12.92 -26.31 20.18
N THR A 3 -12.96 -25.89 18.92
CA THR A 3 -11.82 -25.98 18.01
C THR A 3 -10.85 -24.87 18.37
N LYS A 4 -9.85 -25.19 19.21
CA LYS A 4 -8.65 -24.36 19.30
C LYS A 4 -8.03 -24.27 17.89
N PRO A 5 -7.70 -23.08 17.37
CA PRO A 5 -6.90 -22.98 16.16
C PRO A 5 -5.56 -23.68 16.45
N SER A 6 -5.17 -24.63 15.60
CA SER A 6 -3.90 -25.34 15.74
C SER A 6 -2.76 -24.35 15.59
N GLU A 7 -1.84 -24.34 16.55
CA GLU A 7 -0.64 -23.47 16.59
C GLU A 7 0.17 -23.53 15.28
N ASP A 8 0.09 -24.64 14.52
CA ASP A 8 0.69 -24.81 13.20
C ASP A 8 0.20 -23.81 12.14
N ALA A 9 -1.09 -23.43 12.15
CA ALA A 9 -1.65 -22.53 11.14
C ALA A 9 -1.22 -21.07 11.36
N THR A 10 -0.88 -20.72 12.60
CA THR A 10 -0.35 -19.39 12.94
C THR A 10 1.15 -19.29 12.63
N SER A 11 1.88 -20.42 12.75
CA SER A 11 3.28 -20.54 12.36
C SER A 11 3.49 -20.44 10.85
N GLU A 12 2.63 -21.08 10.04
CA GLU A 12 2.72 -21.00 8.58
C GLU A 12 2.50 -19.57 8.05
N ILE A 13 1.56 -18.82 8.64
CA ILE A 13 1.31 -17.42 8.26
C ILE A 13 2.48 -16.52 8.67
N ALA A 14 3.10 -16.77 9.82
CA ALA A 14 4.27 -16.02 10.26
C ALA A 14 5.48 -16.26 9.35
N ASP A 15 5.72 -17.51 8.94
CA ASP A 15 6.77 -17.87 7.98
C ASP A 15 6.51 -17.30 6.57
N ASP A 16 5.25 -17.22 6.14
CA ASP A 16 4.87 -16.57 4.88
C ASP A 16 5.09 -15.04 4.94
N ILE A 17 4.79 -14.42 6.07
CA ILE A 17 5.08 -12.99 6.30
C ILE A 17 6.59 -12.75 6.33
N GLU A 18 7.37 -13.58 7.03
CA GLU A 18 8.83 -13.46 7.10
C GLU A 18 9.50 -13.69 5.73
N ASN A 19 8.96 -14.61 4.91
CA ASN A 19 9.38 -14.80 3.52
C ASN A 19 9.00 -13.61 2.61
N MET A 20 7.88 -12.93 2.85
CA MET A 20 7.55 -11.68 2.15
C MET A 20 8.53 -10.55 2.51
N TYR A 21 8.98 -10.47 3.78
CA TYR A 21 10.01 -9.51 4.19
C TYR A 21 11.40 -9.84 3.59
N GLY A 22 11.73 -11.12 3.39
CA GLY A 22 12.96 -11.56 2.72
C GLY A 22 13.06 -11.22 1.22
N LEU A 23 11.92 -11.03 0.55
CA LEU A 23 11.79 -10.69 -0.88
C LEU A 23 11.89 -9.17 -1.17
N HIS A 24 12.11 -8.35 -0.15
CA HIS A 24 11.96 -6.89 -0.22
C HIS A 24 12.81 -6.15 -1.25
N GLN A 25 14.00 -6.63 -1.65
CA GLN A 25 14.84 -5.87 -2.60
C GLN A 25 14.40 -6.03 -4.07
N ASP A 26 14.15 -7.26 -4.51
CA ASP A 26 13.70 -7.51 -5.88
C ASP A 26 12.25 -7.05 -6.09
N HIS A 27 11.39 -7.20 -5.07
CA HIS A 27 10.05 -6.64 -5.09
C HIS A 27 10.06 -5.11 -5.11
N ARG A 28 10.91 -4.41 -4.34
CA ARG A 28 11.03 -2.94 -4.43
C ARG A 28 11.35 -2.47 -5.85
N ARG A 29 12.22 -3.20 -6.56
CA ARG A 29 12.63 -2.84 -7.92
C ARG A 29 11.53 -3.08 -8.95
N VAL A 30 10.78 -4.18 -8.82
CA VAL A 30 9.59 -4.47 -9.64
C VAL A 30 8.46 -3.49 -9.36
N THR A 31 8.21 -3.16 -8.09
CA THR A 31 7.24 -2.15 -7.66
C THR A 31 7.60 -0.77 -8.21
N ALA A 32 8.88 -0.38 -8.19
CA ALA A 32 9.33 0.88 -8.78
C ALA A 32 9.09 0.95 -10.30
N ALA A 33 9.34 -0.14 -11.03
CA ALA A 33 9.06 -0.21 -12.48
C ALA A 33 7.55 -0.10 -12.77
N LEU A 34 6.71 -0.75 -11.95
CA LEU A 34 5.25 -0.65 -12.05
C LEU A 34 4.75 0.77 -11.76
N GLN A 35 5.31 1.44 -10.74
CA GLN A 35 5.00 2.85 -10.44
C GLN A 35 5.30 3.76 -11.64
N VAL A 36 6.47 3.63 -12.26
CA VAL A 36 6.83 4.42 -13.45
C VAL A 36 5.87 4.17 -14.62
N ALA A 37 5.52 2.90 -14.88
CA ALA A 37 4.58 2.55 -15.94
C ALA A 37 3.19 3.16 -15.68
N LEU A 38 2.71 3.12 -14.44
CA LEU A 38 1.42 3.69 -14.06
C LEU A 38 1.41 5.23 -14.25
N LEU A 39 2.48 5.91 -13.84
CA LEU A 39 2.65 7.35 -14.03
C LEU A 39 2.62 7.73 -15.52
N ALA A 40 3.34 6.99 -16.37
CA ALA A 40 3.38 7.24 -17.82
C ALA A 40 2.02 7.01 -18.50
N VAL A 41 1.28 5.99 -18.07
CA VAL A 41 -0.10 5.76 -18.54
C VAL A 41 -1.00 6.93 -18.13
N LEU A 42 -0.88 7.41 -16.90
CA LEU A 42 -1.68 8.52 -16.40
C LEU A 42 -1.35 9.84 -17.11
N ASP A 43 -0.08 10.11 -17.43
CA ASP A 43 0.31 11.23 -18.29
C ASP A 43 -0.36 11.14 -19.67
N THR A 44 -0.30 9.95 -20.29
CA THR A 44 -0.91 9.73 -21.60
C THR A 44 -2.42 9.90 -21.59
N ILE A 45 -3.08 9.49 -20.50
CA ILE A 45 -4.54 9.65 -20.35
C ILE A 45 -4.88 11.12 -20.07
N ASP A 46 -4.14 11.81 -19.20
CA ASP A 46 -4.39 13.23 -18.85
C ASP A 46 -4.19 14.15 -20.06
N ASP A 47 -3.23 13.85 -20.95
CA ASP A 47 -3.06 14.55 -22.23
C ASP A 47 -4.29 14.43 -23.14
N LYS A 48 -5.00 13.29 -23.09
CA LYS A 48 -6.23 13.06 -23.87
C LYS A 48 -7.49 13.52 -23.14
N PHE A 49 -7.46 13.51 -21.81
CA PHE A 49 -8.57 13.82 -20.91
C PHE A 49 -8.06 14.70 -19.76
N PRO A 50 -7.89 16.01 -19.99
CA PRO A 50 -7.35 16.91 -18.99
C PRO A 50 -8.19 16.90 -17.72
N GLY A 51 -7.54 16.70 -16.57
CA GLY A 51 -8.22 16.61 -15.28
C GLY A 51 -8.24 15.19 -14.70
N MET A 52 -7.91 14.18 -15.50
CA MET A 52 -7.94 12.79 -15.06
C MET A 52 -6.93 12.52 -13.94
N ARG A 53 -5.76 13.16 -14.01
CA ARG A 53 -4.73 13.02 -12.97
C ARG A 53 -5.26 13.46 -11.60
N GLN A 54 -5.99 14.58 -11.53
CA GLN A 54 -6.55 15.08 -10.26
C GLN A 54 -7.63 14.15 -9.70
N ILE A 55 -8.44 13.52 -10.57
CA ILE A 55 -9.44 12.54 -10.16
C ILE A 55 -8.76 11.32 -9.54
N VAL A 56 -7.74 10.77 -10.21
CA VAL A 56 -7.00 9.62 -9.71
C VAL A 56 -6.30 9.92 -8.38
N ILE A 57 -5.72 11.12 -8.22
CA ILE A 57 -5.12 11.55 -6.95
C ILE A 57 -6.17 11.61 -5.84
N ALA A 58 -7.36 12.15 -6.12
CA ALA A 58 -8.44 12.24 -5.14
C ALA A 58 -8.91 10.83 -4.70
N ASP A 59 -9.12 9.93 -5.66
CA ASP A 59 -9.53 8.55 -5.38
C ASP A 59 -8.47 7.79 -4.56
N MET A 60 -7.19 8.00 -4.88
CA MET A 60 -6.09 7.39 -4.14
C MET A 60 -5.95 7.95 -2.71
N ARG A 61 -6.17 9.25 -2.50
CA ARG A 61 -6.21 9.84 -1.15
C ARG A 61 -7.37 9.27 -0.34
N GLU A 62 -8.54 9.12 -0.94
CA GLU A 62 -9.69 8.50 -0.27
C GLU A 62 -9.41 7.03 0.09
N ALA A 63 -8.80 6.26 -0.82
CA ALA A 63 -8.40 4.89 -0.56
C ALA A 63 -7.37 4.80 0.59
N ALA A 64 -6.39 5.71 0.61
CA ALA A 64 -5.40 5.78 1.67
C ALA A 64 -6.02 6.06 3.04
N GLU A 65 -7.00 6.97 3.10
CA GLU A 65 -7.73 7.27 4.33
C GLU A 65 -8.56 6.07 4.82
N LYS A 66 -9.23 5.35 3.90
CA LYS A 66 -9.99 4.14 4.23
C LYS A 66 -9.09 3.04 4.78
N GLU A 67 -7.91 2.86 4.20
CA GLU A 67 -6.97 1.84 4.65
C GLU A 67 -6.42 2.17 6.05
N ARG A 68 -6.02 3.43 6.29
CA ARG A 68 -5.63 3.88 7.65
C ARG A 68 -6.75 3.65 8.67
N ALA A 69 -7.99 3.98 8.33
CA ALA A 69 -9.14 3.78 9.21
C ALA A 69 -9.36 2.28 9.50
N PHE A 70 -9.20 1.42 8.49
CA PHE A 70 -9.30 -0.02 8.65
C PHE A 70 -8.21 -0.59 9.56
N MET A 71 -6.95 -0.18 9.41
CA MET A 71 -5.85 -0.62 10.28
C MET A 71 -6.08 -0.18 11.74
N ARG A 72 -6.55 1.05 11.97
CA ARG A 72 -6.92 1.53 13.31
C ARG A 72 -8.07 0.71 13.91
N MET A 73 -9.09 0.40 13.11
CA MET A 73 -10.19 -0.45 13.55
C MET A 73 -9.71 -1.87 13.90
N ARG A 74 -8.77 -2.44 13.13
CA ARG A 74 -8.16 -3.74 13.45
C ARG A 74 -7.40 -3.71 14.77
N ARG A 75 -6.64 -2.64 15.03
CA ARG A 75 -5.96 -2.42 16.32
C ARG A 75 -6.94 -2.37 17.50
N GLU A 76 -8.07 -1.70 17.33
CA GLU A 76 -9.12 -1.62 18.35
C GLU A 76 -9.83 -2.97 18.56
N ALA A 77 -10.04 -3.74 17.49
CA ALA A 77 -10.68 -5.04 17.52
C ALA A 77 -9.79 -6.15 18.09
N ASP A 78 -8.48 -6.02 17.96
CA ASP A 78 -7.49 -6.95 18.50
C ASP A 78 -6.31 -6.20 19.16
N PRO A 79 -6.45 -5.80 20.43
CA PRO A 79 -5.39 -5.14 21.19
C PRO A 79 -4.15 -6.02 21.40
N ALA A 80 -4.26 -7.35 21.20
CA ALA A 80 -3.13 -8.27 21.33
C ALA A 80 -2.26 -8.28 20.07
N ALA A 81 -2.77 -7.78 18.92
CA ALA A 81 -2.03 -7.70 17.67
C ALA A 81 -0.87 -6.68 17.68
N ASN A 82 -0.76 -5.86 18.74
CA ASN A 82 0.35 -4.92 18.97
C ASN A 82 0.66 -3.99 17.78
N ILE A 83 -0.35 -3.66 16.97
CA ILE A 83 -0.23 -2.75 15.83
C ILE A 83 -0.03 -1.33 16.36
N THR A 84 1.10 -0.72 16.05
CA THR A 84 1.45 0.65 16.45
C THR A 84 1.03 1.66 15.38
N ASP A 85 1.08 2.95 15.71
CA ASP A 85 0.89 3.99 14.67
C ASP A 85 2.08 4.00 13.69
N ASP A 86 3.29 3.65 14.15
CA ASP A 86 4.49 3.53 13.30
C ASP A 86 4.30 2.42 12.24
N ASP A 87 3.71 1.27 12.62
CA ASP A 87 3.42 0.19 11.66
C ASP A 87 2.40 0.63 10.59
N ILE A 88 1.44 1.47 10.97
CA ILE A 88 0.46 2.03 10.03
C ILE A 88 1.15 3.04 9.11
N GLU A 89 2.06 3.88 9.62
CA GLU A 89 2.82 4.81 8.79
C GLU A 89 3.73 4.09 7.79
N ASP A 90 4.45 3.06 8.23
CA ASP A 90 5.34 2.25 7.39
C ASP A 90 4.58 1.55 6.25
N GLU A 91 3.40 0.98 6.54
CA GLU A 91 2.57 0.33 5.51
C GLU A 91 1.97 1.34 4.51
N MET A 92 1.74 2.57 4.96
CA MET A 92 1.17 3.65 4.14
C MET A 92 2.21 4.41 3.32
N GLU A 93 3.49 4.39 3.72
CA GLU A 93 4.59 5.10 3.07
C GLU A 93 4.65 4.88 1.54
N PRO A 94 4.53 3.64 1.00
CA PRO A 94 4.61 3.42 -0.44
C PRO A 94 3.43 4.04 -1.21
N LEU A 95 2.24 4.06 -0.60
CA LEU A 95 1.05 4.65 -1.21
C LEU A 95 1.14 6.18 -1.19
N GLU A 96 1.62 6.76 -0.09
CA GLU A 96 1.86 8.20 0.03
C GLU A 96 2.94 8.69 -0.94
N ASP A 97 4.04 7.96 -1.09
CA ASP A 97 5.09 8.26 -2.05
C ASP A 97 4.57 8.20 -3.50
N LEU A 98 3.70 7.24 -3.82
CA LEU A 98 3.06 7.17 -5.13
C LEU A 98 2.10 8.36 -5.36
N ILE A 99 1.29 8.73 -4.38
CA ILE A 99 0.42 9.91 -4.45
C ILE A 99 1.25 11.18 -4.65
N PHE A 100 2.36 11.33 -3.92
CA PHE A 100 3.28 12.45 -4.07
C PHE A 100 3.89 12.50 -5.48
N LYS A 101 4.32 11.36 -6.03
CA LYS A 101 4.79 11.25 -7.41
C LYS A 101 3.69 11.56 -8.44
N LEU A 102 2.43 11.29 -8.14
CA LEU A 102 1.30 11.64 -9.00
C LEU A 102 0.99 13.14 -8.95
N GLU A 103 1.12 13.77 -7.80
CA GLU A 103 0.97 15.23 -7.65
C GLU A 103 2.10 15.97 -8.38
N ARG A 104 3.30 15.40 -8.35
CA ARG A 104 4.47 15.92 -9.06
C ARG A 104 4.53 15.37 -10.47
N ARG A 105 3.90 16.06 -11.43
CA ARG A 105 3.93 15.71 -12.87
C ARG A 105 5.34 15.24 -13.28
N MET A 106 5.44 14.09 -13.94
CA MET A 106 6.71 13.66 -14.52
C MET A 106 7.05 14.65 -15.63
N ILE A 107 7.97 15.56 -15.35
CA ILE A 107 8.55 16.40 -16.40
C ILE A 107 9.41 15.47 -17.24
N THR A 108 8.85 15.04 -18.37
CA THR A 108 9.61 14.40 -19.44
C THR A 108 10.13 15.53 -20.31
N ASP A 109 11.37 15.95 -20.03
CA ASP A 109 12.20 16.71 -20.99
C ASP A 109 12.71 15.77 -22.09
#